data_AF-A0AA97KDP1-F1
#
_entry.id   AF-A0AA97KDP1-F1
#
_cell.length_a   1.000
_cell.length_b   1.000
_cell.length_c   1.000
_cell.angle_alpha   90.00
_cell.angle_beta   90.00
_cell.angle_gamma   90.00
#
_symmetry.space_group_name_H-M   'P 1'
#
loop_
_entity.id
_entity.type
_entity.pdbx_description
1 polymer ?
#
loop_
_entity_poly.entity_id
_entity_poly.type
_entity_poly.pdbx_seq_one_letter_code
_entity_poly.pdbx_strand_id
1 'polypeptide(L)'
;MSGLLGELRCPYPSLTTGDVTSRLRTPENCLQLLYFLSSELLAARLQARKRPRSPEQENRSREAVCELQHICQALGMPEVDPDCPIPQLMADIKSKISGLLSTMPPEQMAPLLKTPLASEEWKTVEKIHGALRAEYQCRKCMMITRFDVTLESFHWSERAKDRSKAMAKAFKPLRQSLQEDSQVTLAHLLAARDDLSRIIKTSSGTSRDKTSCAINKVLMTGGVPDRGGRPNEIEPPMPMWEKRREGGGGGGYQRWGKRGKKKK
;
A
#
# COMPACT_ATOMS: atom_id res chain seq x y z
N MET A 1 -25.19 -36.23 -23.42
CA MET A 1 -24.30 -37.19 -24.10
C MET A 1 -24.30 -36.98 -25.61
N SER A 2 -25.43 -37.16 -26.31
CA SER A 2 -25.48 -37.05 -27.78
C SER A 2 -25.11 -35.66 -28.33
N GLY A 3 -25.51 -34.57 -27.67
CA GLY A 3 -25.12 -33.21 -28.06
C GLY A 3 -23.61 -32.95 -27.94
N LEU A 4 -23.02 -33.35 -26.81
CA LEU A 4 -21.58 -33.25 -26.56
C LEU A 4 -20.74 -34.00 -27.61
N LEU A 5 -21.15 -35.22 -27.97
CA LEU A 5 -20.44 -36.01 -28.99
C LEU A 5 -20.58 -35.39 -30.39
N GLY A 6 -21.69 -34.70 -30.67
CA GLY A 6 -21.85 -33.92 -31.90
C GLY A 6 -20.95 -32.69 -31.93
N GLU A 7 -20.86 -31.94 -30.83
CA GLU A 7 -20.00 -30.77 -30.69
C GLU A 7 -18.51 -31.14 -30.79
N LEU A 8 -18.11 -32.26 -30.19
CA LEU A 8 -16.75 -32.81 -30.27
C LEU A 8 -16.46 -33.52 -31.61
N ARG A 9 -17.42 -33.52 -32.55
CA ARG A 9 -17.29 -34.17 -33.87
C ARG A 9 -16.89 -35.64 -33.80
N CYS A 10 -17.56 -36.40 -32.93
CA CYS A 10 -17.35 -37.84 -32.80
C CYS A 10 -17.54 -38.56 -34.15
N PRO A 11 -16.56 -39.35 -34.62
CA PRO A 11 -16.58 -39.96 -35.95
C PRO A 11 -17.50 -41.19 -36.05
N TYR A 12 -18.04 -41.67 -34.93
CA TYR A 12 -18.87 -42.89 -34.89
C TYR A 12 -20.36 -42.55 -35.05
N PRO A 13 -20.99 -42.84 -36.21
CA PRO A 13 -22.39 -42.51 -36.46
C PRO A 13 -23.34 -43.27 -35.53
N SER A 14 -22.95 -44.46 -35.05
CA SER A 14 -23.66 -45.26 -34.05
C SER A 14 -23.87 -44.54 -32.71
N LEU A 15 -23.02 -43.54 -32.41
CA LEU A 15 -23.07 -42.76 -31.17
C LEU A 15 -23.73 -41.38 -31.36
N THR A 16 -23.79 -40.86 -32.59
CA THR A 16 -24.29 -39.52 -32.90
C THR A 16 -25.67 -39.51 -33.56
N THR A 17 -26.03 -40.54 -34.32
CA THR A 17 -27.29 -40.64 -35.08
C THR A 17 -28.23 -41.72 -34.53
N GLY A 18 -29.52 -41.66 -34.86
CA GLY A 18 -30.54 -42.65 -34.43
C GLY A 18 -31.17 -42.38 -33.06
N ASP A 19 -31.95 -43.34 -32.54
CA ASP A 19 -32.57 -43.24 -31.21
C ASP A 19 -31.49 -43.14 -30.11
N VAL A 20 -31.72 -42.32 -29.08
CA VAL A 20 -30.74 -42.07 -28.01
C VAL A 20 -30.63 -43.26 -27.07
N THR A 21 -31.72 -44.00 -26.86
CA THR A 21 -31.76 -45.10 -25.88
C THR A 21 -31.09 -46.39 -26.36
N SER A 22 -30.77 -46.49 -27.65
CA SER A 22 -30.16 -47.67 -28.27
C SER A 22 -28.63 -47.58 -28.44
N ARG A 23 -28.06 -46.39 -28.32
CA ARG A 23 -26.65 -46.11 -28.69
C ARG A 23 -25.61 -46.79 -27.81
N LEU A 24 -25.92 -47.05 -26.55
CA LEU A 24 -25.01 -47.68 -25.58
C LEU A 24 -25.44 -49.11 -25.21
N ARG A 25 -26.31 -49.73 -26.02
CA ARG A 25 -26.79 -51.09 -25.75
C ARG A 25 -25.77 -52.17 -26.12
N THR A 26 -24.91 -51.90 -27.09
CA THR A 26 -23.87 -52.85 -27.52
C THR A 26 -22.53 -52.54 -26.85
N PRO A 27 -21.77 -53.58 -26.44
CA PRO A 27 -20.47 -53.39 -25.82
C PRO A 27 -19.47 -52.70 -26.77
N GLU A 28 -19.60 -52.91 -28.08
CA GLU A 28 -18.77 -52.26 -29.10
C GLU A 28 -18.96 -50.74 -29.11
N ASN A 29 -20.20 -50.25 -29.01
CA ASN A 29 -20.49 -48.82 -28.97
C ASN A 29 -19.96 -48.18 -27.68
N CYS A 30 -20.05 -48.88 -26.56
CA CYS A 30 -19.47 -48.43 -25.28
C CYS A 30 -17.94 -48.30 -25.37
N LEU A 31 -17.27 -49.25 -26.01
CA LEU A 31 -15.82 -49.20 -26.24
C LEU A 31 -15.43 -48.08 -27.20
N GLN A 32 -16.16 -47.88 -28.30
CA GLN A 32 -15.95 -46.77 -29.23
C GLN A 32 -16.08 -45.41 -28.53
N LEU A 33 -17.06 -45.27 -27.63
CA LEU A 33 -17.23 -44.07 -26.83
C LEU A 33 -16.05 -43.83 -25.88
N LEU A 34 -15.61 -44.87 -25.16
CA LEU A 34 -14.47 -44.77 -24.25
C LEU A 34 -13.18 -44.41 -24.99
N TYR A 35 -12.95 -45.04 -26.14
CA TYR A 35 -11.78 -44.75 -26.97
C TYR A 35 -11.78 -43.28 -27.41
N PHE A 36 -12.90 -42.81 -27.96
CA PHE A 36 -13.05 -41.41 -28.38
C PHE A 36 -12.86 -40.41 -27.23
N LEU A 37 -13.51 -40.63 -26.09
CA LEU A 37 -13.36 -39.73 -24.93
C LEU A 37 -11.94 -39.75 -24.37
N SER A 38 -11.28 -40.91 -24.38
CA SER A 38 -9.88 -41.02 -23.96
C SER A 38 -8.94 -40.27 -24.90
N SER A 39 -9.16 -40.32 -26.21
CA SER A 39 -8.36 -39.58 -27.19
C SER A 39 -8.59 -38.07 -27.10
N GLU A 40 -9.83 -37.63 -26.89
CA GLU A 40 -10.15 -36.21 -26.69
C GLU A 40 -9.54 -35.69 -25.38
N LEU A 41 -9.60 -36.48 -24.30
CA LEU A 41 -8.97 -36.12 -23.04
C LEU A 41 -7.44 -36.05 -23.15
N LEU A 42 -6.82 -36.96 -23.89
CA LEU A 42 -5.39 -36.91 -24.18
C LEU A 42 -5.03 -35.70 -25.04
N ALA A 43 -5.81 -35.40 -26.08
CA ALA A 43 -5.63 -34.23 -26.92
C ALA A 43 -5.76 -32.93 -26.11
N ALA A 44 -6.77 -32.82 -25.25
CA ALA A 44 -6.96 -31.68 -24.35
C ALA A 44 -5.78 -31.52 -23.37
N ARG A 45 -5.27 -32.62 -22.81
CA ARG A 45 -4.07 -32.59 -21.94
C ARG A 45 -2.81 -32.15 -22.69
N LEU A 46 -2.62 -32.62 -23.92
CA LEU A 46 -1.51 -32.19 -24.77
C LEU A 46 -1.62 -30.71 -25.13
N GLN A 47 -2.82 -30.23 -25.45
CA GLN A 47 -3.05 -28.82 -25.77
C GLN A 47 -2.87 -27.93 -24.54
N ALA A 48 -3.28 -28.38 -23.35
CA ALA A 48 -3.02 -27.68 -22.09
C ALA A 48 -1.51 -27.58 -21.78
N ARG A 49 -0.71 -28.60 -22.12
CA ARG A 49 0.75 -28.56 -22.00
C ARG A 49 1.43 -27.68 -23.05
N LYS A 50 0.91 -27.66 -24.28
CA LYS A 50 1.47 -26.87 -25.39
C LYS A 50 1.04 -25.41 -25.38
N ARG A 51 0.01 -25.03 -24.62
CA ARG A 51 -0.36 -23.62 -24.45
C ARG A 51 0.84 -22.87 -23.86
N PRO A 52 1.44 -21.90 -24.58
CA PRO A 52 2.43 -21.04 -23.97
C PRO A 52 1.78 -20.36 -22.76
N ARG A 53 2.52 -20.23 -21.67
CA ARG A 53 2.08 -19.47 -20.51
C ARG A 53 1.74 -18.06 -21.01
N SER A 54 0.66 -17.47 -20.50
CA SER A 54 0.35 -16.08 -20.86
C SER A 54 1.54 -15.19 -20.50
N PRO A 55 1.79 -14.10 -21.25
CA PRO A 55 2.89 -13.17 -20.95
C PRO A 55 2.83 -12.63 -19.51
N GLU A 56 1.62 -12.49 -18.95
CA GLU A 56 1.39 -12.13 -17.55
C GLU A 56 1.88 -13.20 -16.56
N GLN A 57 1.66 -14.48 -16.86
CA GLN A 57 2.09 -15.61 -16.03
C GLN A 57 3.61 -15.80 -16.08
N GLU A 58 4.21 -15.58 -17.26
CA GLU A 58 5.66 -15.66 -17.47
C GLU A 58 6.38 -14.51 -16.74
N ASN A 59 5.85 -13.28 -16.83
CA ASN A 59 6.36 -12.14 -16.06
C ASN A 59 6.28 -12.37 -14.55
N ARG A 60 5.13 -12.86 -14.03
CA ARG A 60 5.01 -13.19 -12.60
C ARG A 60 5.98 -14.29 -12.15
N SER A 61 6.22 -15.28 -13.01
CA SER A 61 7.18 -16.35 -12.70
C SER A 61 8.60 -15.81 -12.64
N ARG A 62 8.95 -14.87 -13.53
CA ARG A 62 10.25 -14.20 -13.54
C ARG A 62 10.43 -13.28 -12.35
N GLU A 63 9.41 -12.51 -11.98
CA GLU A 63 9.38 -11.69 -10.77
C GLU A 63 9.62 -12.55 -9.52
N ALA A 64 8.92 -13.68 -9.38
CA ALA A 64 9.09 -14.58 -8.26
C ALA A 64 10.52 -15.16 -8.16
N VAL A 65 11.15 -15.50 -9.29
CA VAL A 65 12.54 -15.97 -9.33
C VAL A 65 13.51 -14.85 -8.93
N CYS A 66 13.30 -13.62 -9.42
CA CYS A 66 14.11 -12.48 -9.01
C CYS A 66 13.99 -12.20 -7.50
N GLU A 67 12.80 -12.29 -6.93
CA GLU A 67 12.62 -12.13 -5.48
C GLU A 67 13.36 -13.22 -4.68
N LEU A 68 13.31 -14.48 -5.13
CA LEU A 68 14.08 -15.56 -4.50
C LEU A 68 15.59 -15.31 -4.58
N GLN A 69 16.09 -14.78 -5.70
CA GLN A 69 17.49 -14.38 -5.83
C GLN A 69 17.85 -13.26 -4.85
N HIS A 70 17.01 -12.21 -4.73
CA HIS A 70 17.22 -11.14 -3.76
C HIS A 70 17.24 -11.65 -2.32
N ILE A 71 16.34 -12.60 -1.97
CA ILE A 71 16.33 -13.25 -0.66
C ILE A 71 17.65 -14.00 -0.42
N CYS A 72 18.12 -14.78 -1.39
CA CYS A 72 19.38 -15.52 -1.26
C CYS A 72 20.58 -14.58 -1.07
N GLN A 73 20.65 -13.49 -1.84
CA GLN A 73 21.67 -12.46 -1.70
C GLN A 73 21.63 -11.80 -0.32
N ALA A 74 20.43 -11.44 0.17
CA ALA A 74 20.25 -10.85 1.50
C ALA A 74 20.66 -11.81 2.63
N LEU A 75 20.47 -13.12 2.43
CA LEU A 75 20.88 -14.16 3.38
C LEU A 75 22.36 -14.57 3.24
N GLY A 76 23.10 -14.00 2.29
CA GLY A 76 24.49 -14.36 1.99
C GLY A 76 24.65 -15.80 1.51
N MET A 77 23.63 -16.33 0.82
CA MET A 77 23.66 -17.65 0.20
C MET A 77 24.33 -17.58 -1.19
N PRO A 78 24.94 -18.67 -1.67
CA PRO A 78 25.46 -18.73 -3.04
C PRO A 78 24.35 -18.49 -4.07
N GLU A 79 24.73 -18.02 -5.26
CA GLU A 79 23.77 -17.83 -6.35
C GLU A 79 23.02 -19.13 -6.64
N VAL A 80 21.71 -18.99 -6.87
CA VAL A 80 20.81 -20.10 -7.12
C VAL A 80 21.16 -20.70 -8.49
N ASP A 81 21.52 -21.98 -8.51
CA ASP A 81 21.67 -22.74 -9.74
C ASP A 81 20.33 -22.76 -10.51
N PRO A 82 20.29 -22.39 -11.80
CA PRO A 82 19.07 -22.44 -12.61
C PRO A 82 18.37 -23.80 -12.64
N ASP A 83 19.11 -24.90 -12.40
CA ASP A 83 18.55 -26.26 -12.36
C ASP A 83 18.11 -26.70 -10.94
N CYS A 84 18.28 -25.85 -9.92
CA CYS A 84 17.89 -26.18 -8.55
C CYS A 84 16.36 -26.29 -8.42
N PRO A 85 15.84 -27.41 -7.90
CA PRO A 85 14.40 -27.54 -7.69
C PRO A 85 13.92 -26.57 -6.60
N ILE A 86 12.89 -25.78 -6.91
CA ILE A 86 12.30 -24.76 -6.01
C ILE A 86 11.99 -25.28 -4.59
N PRO A 87 11.46 -26.50 -4.37
CA PRO A 87 11.23 -27.01 -3.03
C PRO A 87 12.51 -27.13 -2.19
N GLN A 88 13.63 -27.51 -2.81
CA GLN A 88 14.92 -27.62 -2.13
C GLN A 88 15.44 -26.24 -1.77
N LEU A 89 15.40 -25.29 -2.71
CA LEU A 89 15.79 -23.90 -2.46
C LEU A 89 14.99 -23.29 -1.29
N MET A 90 13.68 -23.53 -1.24
CA MET A 90 12.84 -23.05 -0.14
C MET A 90 13.19 -23.70 1.20
N ALA A 91 13.56 -24.98 1.21
CA ALA A 91 14.03 -25.66 2.41
C ALA A 91 15.38 -25.09 2.89
N ASP A 92 16.28 -24.77 1.96
CA ASP A 92 17.59 -24.18 2.24
C ASP A 92 17.45 -22.75 2.80
N ILE A 93 16.58 -21.93 2.19
CA ILE A 93 16.24 -20.59 2.69
C ILE A 93 15.66 -20.70 4.12
N LYS A 94 14.70 -21.61 4.33
CA LYS A 94 14.09 -21.81 5.66
C LYS A 94 15.12 -22.23 6.70
N SER A 95 16.05 -23.14 6.36
CA SER A 95 17.07 -23.60 7.29
C SER A 95 18.07 -22.48 7.64
N LYS A 96 18.49 -21.70 6.64
CA LYS A 96 19.36 -20.53 6.83
C LYS A 96 18.71 -19.48 7.72
N ILE A 97 17.45 -19.13 7.47
CA ILE A 97 16.68 -18.20 8.30
C ILE A 97 16.58 -18.72 9.74
N SER A 98 16.24 -20.00 9.92
CA SER A 98 16.10 -20.59 11.26
C SER A 98 17.42 -20.56 12.04
N GLY A 99 18.55 -20.80 11.36
CA GLY A 99 19.88 -20.70 11.95
C GLY A 99 20.30 -19.27 12.29
N LEU A 100 19.90 -18.28 11.51
CA LEU A 100 20.14 -16.86 11.84
C LEU A 100 19.28 -16.42 13.02
N LEU A 101 18.01 -16.83 13.05
CA LEU A 101 17.08 -16.48 14.13
C LEU A 101 17.54 -17.01 15.48
N SER A 102 18.18 -18.19 15.54
CA SER A 102 18.70 -18.74 16.80
C SER A 102 19.88 -17.96 17.38
N THR A 103 20.59 -17.16 16.57
CA THR A 103 21.69 -16.29 17.03
C THR A 103 21.20 -14.95 17.58
N MET A 104 19.95 -14.58 17.34
CA MET A 104 19.39 -13.27 17.73
C MET A 104 18.63 -13.33 19.06
N PRO A 105 18.60 -12.23 19.84
CA PRO A 105 17.79 -12.16 21.04
C PRO A 105 16.29 -12.32 20.71
N PRO A 106 15.55 -13.19 21.43
CA PRO A 106 14.15 -13.48 21.12
C PRO A 106 13.24 -12.26 21.28
N GLU A 107 13.55 -11.36 22.21
CA GLU A 107 12.76 -10.15 22.47
C GLU A 107 12.78 -9.14 21.31
N GLN A 108 13.86 -9.10 20.50
CA GLN A 108 13.96 -8.20 19.36
C GLN A 108 13.20 -8.68 18.13
N MET A 109 12.82 -9.96 18.11
CA MET A 109 12.20 -10.60 16.95
C MET A 109 10.75 -11.00 17.19
N ALA A 110 10.17 -10.61 18.33
CA ALA A 110 8.79 -10.92 18.68
C ALA A 110 7.83 -10.32 17.62
N PRO A 111 6.96 -11.13 17.00
CA PRO A 111 5.97 -10.62 16.05
C PRO A 111 4.91 -9.81 16.78
N LEU A 112 4.44 -8.75 16.12
CA LEU A 112 3.37 -7.90 16.64
C LEU A 112 2.05 -8.69 16.78
N LEU A 113 1.79 -9.56 15.82
CA LEU A 113 0.65 -10.48 15.85
C LEU A 113 1.06 -11.79 16.53
N LYS A 114 0.61 -12.00 17.76
CA LYS A 114 0.97 -13.17 18.57
C LYS A 114 -0.03 -14.32 18.49
N THR A 115 -1.27 -14.01 18.13
CA THR A 115 -2.37 -14.97 18.08
C THR A 115 -2.60 -15.47 16.65
N PRO A 116 -2.79 -16.79 16.45
CA PRO A 116 -3.24 -17.30 15.16
C PRO A 116 -4.64 -16.77 14.87
N LEU A 117 -4.88 -16.42 13.61
CA LEU A 117 -6.17 -15.87 13.17
C LEU A 117 -7.04 -16.97 12.55
N ALA A 118 -8.31 -17.00 12.95
CA ALA A 118 -9.35 -17.81 12.34
C ALA A 118 -9.81 -17.21 10.99
N SER A 119 -10.52 -18.00 10.17
CA SER A 119 -10.96 -17.58 8.83
C SER A 119 -11.79 -16.28 8.83
N GLU A 120 -12.69 -16.11 9.80
CA GLU A 120 -13.49 -14.88 9.92
C GLU A 120 -12.67 -13.67 10.39
N GLU A 121 -11.64 -13.89 11.21
CA GLU A 121 -10.73 -12.85 11.65
C GLU A 121 -9.84 -12.38 10.49
N TRP A 122 -9.36 -13.30 9.64
CA TRP A 122 -8.64 -12.96 8.41
C TRP A 122 -9.45 -12.05 7.49
N LYS A 123 -10.72 -12.37 7.24
CA LYS A 123 -11.63 -11.52 6.46
C LYS A 123 -11.78 -10.14 7.08
N THR A 124 -11.80 -10.06 8.41
CA THR A 124 -11.90 -8.80 9.14
C THR A 124 -10.62 -7.97 9.00
N VAL A 125 -9.45 -8.60 9.13
CA VAL A 125 -8.14 -7.96 8.94
C VAL A 125 -7.99 -7.45 7.51
N GLU A 126 -8.41 -8.22 6.50
CA GLU A 126 -8.38 -7.77 5.10
C GLU A 126 -9.25 -6.53 4.87
N LYS A 127 -10.45 -6.49 5.45
CA LYS A 127 -11.33 -5.30 5.39
C LYS A 127 -10.67 -4.08 6.03
N ILE A 128 -10.08 -4.24 7.22
CA ILE A 128 -9.37 -3.16 7.92
C ILE A 128 -8.16 -2.69 7.10
N HIS A 129 -7.36 -3.63 6.58
CA HIS A 129 -6.21 -3.32 5.73
C HIS A 129 -6.63 -2.53 4.49
N GLY A 130 -7.70 -2.93 3.81
CA GLY A 130 -8.25 -2.21 2.66
C GLY A 130 -8.66 -0.77 3.01
N ALA A 131 -9.39 -0.59 4.12
CA ALA A 131 -9.82 0.74 4.57
C ALA A 131 -8.62 1.65 4.92
N LEU A 132 -7.67 1.15 5.71
CA LEU A 132 -6.46 1.90 6.09
C LEU A 132 -5.57 2.20 4.89
N ARG A 133 -5.47 1.28 3.93
CA ARG A 133 -4.72 1.48 2.70
C ARG A 133 -5.31 2.61 1.87
N ALA A 134 -6.64 2.64 1.71
CA ALA A 134 -7.33 3.71 1.00
C ALA A 134 -7.14 5.07 1.69
N GLU A 135 -7.26 5.11 3.02
CA GLU A 135 -7.06 6.32 3.81
C GLU A 135 -5.61 6.83 3.71
N TYR A 136 -4.64 5.92 3.78
CA TYR A 136 -3.21 6.25 3.65
C TYR A 136 -2.86 6.73 2.24
N GLN A 137 -3.41 6.10 1.19
CA GLN A 137 -3.28 6.58 -0.19
C GLN A 137 -3.84 8.01 -0.33
N CYS A 138 -5.04 8.27 0.19
CA CYS A 138 -5.63 9.61 0.17
C CYS A 138 -4.73 10.65 0.85
N ARG A 139 -4.18 10.33 2.03
CA ARG A 139 -3.23 11.21 2.73
C ARG A 139 -1.93 11.43 1.93
N LYS A 140 -1.40 10.38 1.29
CA LYS A 140 -0.22 10.49 0.43
C LYS A 140 -0.47 11.39 -0.77
N CYS A 141 -1.57 11.19 -1.51
CA CYS A 141 -1.97 12.04 -2.63
C CYS A 141 -2.08 13.50 -2.17
N MET A 142 -2.78 13.75 -1.05
CA MET A 142 -2.90 15.10 -0.49
C MET A 142 -1.54 15.72 -0.15
N MET A 143 -0.62 14.98 0.47
CA MET A 143 0.73 15.48 0.80
C MET A 143 1.56 15.75 -0.45
N ILE A 144 1.46 14.90 -1.47
CA ILE A 144 2.12 15.08 -2.76
C ILE A 144 1.57 16.33 -3.47
N THR A 145 0.24 16.49 -3.52
CA THR A 145 -0.38 17.69 -4.09
C THR A 145 0.02 18.95 -3.32
N ARG A 146 0.06 18.92 -1.98
CA ARG A 146 0.55 20.04 -1.17
C ARG A 146 2.00 20.38 -1.50
N PHE A 147 2.84 19.37 -1.68
CA PHE A 147 4.22 19.56 -2.10
C PHE A 147 4.29 20.23 -3.48
N ASP A 148 3.50 19.77 -4.45
CA ASP A 148 3.43 20.35 -5.79
C ASP A 148 2.99 21.82 -5.76
N VAL A 149 1.92 22.15 -5.04
CA VAL A 149 1.45 23.55 -4.86
C VAL A 149 2.49 24.41 -4.15
N THR A 150 3.21 23.85 -3.17
CA THR A 150 4.29 24.57 -2.47
C THR A 150 5.43 24.87 -3.45
N LEU A 151 5.79 23.92 -4.32
CA LEU A 151 6.78 24.14 -5.37
C LEU A 151 6.35 25.21 -6.38
N GLU A 152 5.07 25.21 -6.78
CA GLU A 152 4.51 26.23 -7.66
C GLU A 152 4.55 27.62 -7.01
N SER A 153 4.27 27.74 -5.72
CA SER A 153 4.29 29.02 -5.01
C SER A 153 5.66 29.73 -5.06
N PHE A 154 6.77 28.98 -5.13
CA PHE A 154 8.08 29.59 -5.28
C PHE A 154 8.19 30.37 -6.60
N HIS A 155 7.50 29.95 -7.66
CA HIS A 155 7.52 30.59 -8.98
C HIS A 155 6.77 31.93 -9.01
N TRP A 156 6.06 32.31 -7.94
CA TRP A 156 5.34 33.58 -7.85
C TRP A 156 6.27 34.77 -7.56
N SER A 157 7.49 34.52 -7.09
CA SER A 157 8.49 35.57 -6.88
C SER A 157 9.40 35.75 -8.10
N GLU A 158 9.66 36.99 -8.51
CA GLU A 158 10.55 37.30 -9.65
C GLU A 158 11.96 36.68 -9.45
N ARG A 159 12.50 36.75 -8.23
CA ARG A 159 13.83 36.18 -7.89
C ARG A 159 13.92 34.67 -8.08
N ALA A 160 12.80 33.96 -7.93
CA ALA A 160 12.77 32.51 -8.07
C ALA A 160 12.53 32.05 -9.51
N LYS A 161 11.96 32.90 -10.38
CA LYS A 161 11.81 32.59 -11.81
C LYS A 161 13.17 32.33 -12.46
N ASP A 162 14.17 33.14 -12.12
CA ASP A 162 15.56 32.97 -12.59
C ASP A 162 16.20 31.64 -12.14
N ARG A 163 15.71 31.09 -11.02
CA ARG A 163 16.18 29.81 -10.45
C ARG A 163 15.25 28.63 -10.75
N SER A 164 14.18 28.83 -11.51
CA SER A 164 13.17 27.79 -11.79
C SER A 164 13.77 26.54 -12.42
N LYS A 165 14.69 26.69 -13.39
CA LYS A 165 15.39 25.56 -14.02
C LYS A 165 16.21 24.73 -13.03
N ALA A 166 16.89 25.40 -12.10
CA ALA A 166 17.70 24.73 -11.07
C ALA A 166 16.79 24.00 -10.06
N MET A 167 15.68 24.62 -9.65
CA MET A 167 14.68 23.99 -8.78
C MET A 167 14.05 22.76 -9.45
N ALA A 168 13.61 22.88 -10.70
CA ALA A 168 13.02 21.77 -11.44
C ALA A 168 14.00 20.59 -11.57
N LYS A 169 15.29 20.86 -11.83
CA LYS A 169 16.34 19.83 -11.86
C LYS A 169 16.47 19.08 -10.53
N ALA A 170 16.32 19.76 -9.40
CA ALA A 170 16.42 19.16 -8.08
C ALA A 170 15.16 18.37 -7.69
N PHE A 171 13.96 18.91 -7.96
CA PHE A 171 12.71 18.35 -7.43
C PHE A 171 12.04 17.32 -8.34
N LYS A 172 12.23 17.39 -9.67
CA LYS A 172 11.65 16.43 -10.62
C LYS A 172 11.99 14.97 -10.30
N PRO A 173 13.25 14.58 -10.01
CA PRO A 173 13.55 13.18 -9.67
C PRO A 173 12.91 12.77 -8.34
N LEU A 174 12.87 13.66 -7.34
CA LEU A 174 12.20 13.40 -6.07
C LEU A 174 10.70 13.17 -6.27
N ARG A 175 10.05 14.03 -7.06
CA ARG A 175 8.63 13.92 -7.35
C ARG A 175 8.28 12.64 -8.11
N GLN A 176 9.15 12.21 -9.03
CA GLN A 176 9.00 10.94 -9.76
C GLN A 176 9.15 9.71 -8.86
N SER A 177 9.98 9.80 -7.82
CA SER A 177 10.13 8.73 -6.83
C SER A 177 8.93 8.60 -5.87
N LEU A 178 8.14 9.67 -5.72
CA LEU A 178 6.95 9.67 -4.86
C LEU A 178 5.78 8.99 -5.57
N GLN A 179 5.64 7.69 -5.33
CA GLN A 179 4.47 6.93 -5.76
C GLN A 179 3.25 7.24 -4.87
N GLU A 180 2.07 7.34 -5.47
CA GLU A 180 0.81 7.55 -4.76
C GLU A 180 0.37 6.28 -4.02
N ASP A 181 0.62 5.12 -4.62
CA ASP A 181 0.25 3.83 -4.06
C ASP A 181 0.99 3.49 -2.78
N SER A 182 0.27 2.83 -1.87
CA SER A 182 0.88 2.24 -0.69
C SER A 182 1.53 0.91 -1.06
N GLN A 183 2.82 0.76 -0.76
CA GLN A 183 3.52 -0.52 -0.91
C GLN A 183 3.26 -1.47 0.27
N VAL A 184 2.48 -1.04 1.28
CA VAL A 184 2.17 -1.87 2.45
C VAL A 184 1.11 -2.91 2.10
N THR A 185 1.53 -4.17 2.07
CA THR A 185 0.66 -5.33 1.85
C THR A 185 0.35 -6.05 3.15
N LEU A 186 -0.60 -6.99 3.12
CA LEU A 186 -0.91 -7.83 4.28
C LEU A 186 0.30 -8.62 4.78
N ALA A 187 1.18 -9.07 3.87
CA ALA A 187 2.41 -9.76 4.24
C ALA A 187 3.34 -8.88 5.10
N HIS A 188 3.41 -7.57 4.83
CA HIS A 188 4.19 -6.63 5.65
C HIS A 188 3.60 -6.47 7.05
N LEU A 189 2.27 -6.55 7.19
CA LEU A 189 1.61 -6.51 8.49
C LEU A 189 1.91 -7.76 9.32
N LEU A 190 1.94 -8.93 8.69
CA LEU A 190 2.28 -10.20 9.35
C LEU A 190 3.76 -10.28 9.72
N ALA A 191 4.63 -9.69 8.89
CA ALA A 191 6.05 -9.56 9.18
C ALA A 191 6.38 -8.47 10.21
N ALA A 192 5.39 -7.69 10.66
CA ALA A 192 5.61 -6.61 11.62
C ALA A 192 6.02 -7.17 12.98
N ARG A 193 7.06 -6.57 13.56
CA ARG A 193 7.59 -6.91 14.89
C ARG A 193 7.02 -5.98 15.96
N ASP A 194 7.11 -6.40 17.21
CA ASP A 194 6.61 -5.65 18.38
C ASP A 194 7.21 -4.23 18.45
N ASP A 195 8.47 -4.05 18.06
CA ASP A 195 9.16 -2.76 18.07
C ASP A 195 8.56 -1.73 17.10
N LEU A 196 7.97 -2.17 15.98
CA LEU A 196 7.29 -1.30 15.02
C LEU A 196 6.00 -0.67 15.58
N SER A 197 5.44 -1.21 16.67
CA SER A 197 4.31 -0.58 17.37
C SER A 197 4.69 0.70 18.12
N ARG A 198 5.99 0.93 18.35
CA ARG A 198 6.48 2.09 19.10
C ARG A 198 6.37 3.33 18.23
N ILE A 199 5.44 4.22 18.59
CA ILE A 199 5.30 5.52 17.94
C ILE A 199 6.51 6.39 18.30
N ILE A 200 7.39 6.59 17.32
CA ILE A 200 8.53 7.50 17.45
C ILE A 200 8.05 8.93 17.22
N LYS A 201 8.42 9.84 18.12
CA LYS A 201 8.10 11.27 17.95
C LYS A 201 8.76 11.80 16.67
N THR A 202 8.00 12.57 15.90
CA THR A 202 8.51 13.27 14.71
C THR A 202 9.60 14.28 15.03
N SER A 203 9.69 14.74 16.29
CA SER A 203 10.75 15.60 16.81
C SER A 203 11.99 14.85 17.31
N SER A 204 12.04 13.52 17.17
CA SER A 204 13.19 12.70 17.55
C SER A 204 14.44 13.07 16.76
N GLY A 205 15.62 12.82 17.35
CA GLY A 205 16.92 13.11 16.73
C GLY A 205 17.04 12.51 15.33
N THR A 206 16.70 11.22 15.18
CA THR A 206 16.78 10.51 13.89
C THR A 206 15.88 11.08 12.80
N SER A 207 14.70 11.61 13.16
CA SER A 207 13.80 12.32 12.24
C SER A 207 14.31 13.72 11.90
N ARG A 208 14.94 14.40 12.88
CA ARG A 208 15.52 15.73 12.70
C ARG A 208 16.82 15.70 11.91
N ASP A 209 17.61 14.64 11.99
CA ASP A 209 18.87 14.52 11.26
C ASP A 209 18.65 14.64 9.75
N LYS A 210 17.63 13.95 9.24
CA LYS A 210 17.21 13.96 7.83
C LYS A 210 16.57 15.28 7.38
N THR A 211 16.10 16.10 8.32
CA THR A 211 15.46 17.40 8.05
C THR A 211 16.31 18.58 8.56
N SER A 212 17.56 18.30 8.97
CA SER A 212 18.49 19.30 9.45
C SER A 212 18.99 20.12 8.27
N CYS A 213 18.80 21.43 8.33
CA CYS A 213 19.28 22.36 7.32
C CYS A 213 19.84 23.61 8.00
N ALA A 214 20.64 24.39 7.28
CA ALA A 214 21.24 25.62 7.82
C ALA A 214 20.18 26.59 8.39
N ILE A 215 18.94 26.57 7.85
CA ILE A 215 17.81 27.39 8.30
C ILE A 215 17.25 26.87 9.64
N ASN A 216 17.15 25.54 9.82
CA ASN A 216 16.64 24.91 11.05
C ASN A 216 17.68 24.86 12.18
N LYS A 217 18.92 25.28 11.92
CA LYS A 217 20.04 25.33 12.87
C LYS A 217 20.23 26.71 13.52
N VAL A 218 19.35 27.67 13.24
CA VAL A 218 19.40 28.98 13.92
C VAL A 218 19.05 28.77 15.40
N LEU A 219 20.08 28.60 16.24
CA LEU A 219 19.94 28.85 17.67
C LEU A 219 19.46 30.30 17.80
N MET A 220 18.35 30.51 18.52
CA MET A 220 17.95 31.86 18.90
C MET A 220 19.05 32.40 19.81
N THR A 221 19.95 33.20 19.24
CA THR A 221 21.18 33.71 19.87
C THR A 221 20.92 34.77 20.93
N GLY A 222 19.65 34.98 21.30
CA GLY A 222 19.21 35.84 22.39
C GLY A 222 17.98 35.25 23.09
N GLY A 223 17.71 35.70 24.30
CA GLY A 223 16.52 35.32 25.06
C GLY A 223 15.27 35.59 24.22
N VAL A 224 14.46 34.56 23.99
CA VAL A 224 13.19 34.69 23.28
C VAL A 224 12.34 35.69 24.06
N PRO A 225 11.99 36.86 23.48
CA PRO A 225 11.18 37.84 24.19
C PRO A 225 9.88 37.19 24.62
N ASP A 226 9.51 37.37 25.89
CA ASP A 226 8.26 36.84 26.40
C ASP A 226 7.12 37.37 25.53
N ARG A 227 6.35 36.45 24.95
CA ARG A 227 5.24 36.79 24.05
C ARG A 227 3.96 37.11 24.82
N GLY A 228 4.02 37.13 26.16
CA GLY A 228 2.88 37.34 27.02
C GLY A 228 1.85 36.21 26.85
N GLY A 229 0.69 36.37 27.49
CA GLY A 229 -0.39 35.37 27.42
C GLY A 229 -0.35 34.34 28.54
N ARG A 230 0.49 34.52 29.56
CA ARG A 230 0.36 33.77 30.80
C ARG A 230 -0.97 34.17 31.44
N PRO A 231 -1.88 33.23 31.71
CA PRO A 231 -3.19 33.53 32.29
C PRO A 231 -3.10 34.32 33.60
N ASN A 232 -1.99 34.22 34.32
CA ASN A 232 -1.73 34.90 35.58
C ASN A 232 -1.29 36.37 35.42
N GLU A 233 -0.90 36.80 34.21
CA GLU A 233 -0.43 38.16 33.90
C GLU A 233 -1.51 39.02 33.23
N ILE A 234 -2.63 38.40 32.81
CA ILE A 234 -3.78 39.07 32.23
C ILE A 234 -4.83 39.20 33.33
N GLU A 235 -4.90 40.37 33.95
CA GLU A 235 -6.04 40.69 34.83
C GLU A 235 -7.29 40.83 33.93
N PRO A 236 -8.32 39.98 34.09
CA PRO A 236 -9.52 40.10 33.28
C PRO A 236 -10.15 41.48 33.56
N PRO A 237 -10.49 42.27 32.53
CA PRO A 237 -11.08 43.57 32.74
C PRO A 237 -12.37 43.40 33.54
N MET A 238 -12.45 44.08 34.68
CA MET A 238 -13.57 43.99 35.60
C MET A 238 -14.86 44.36 34.85
N PRO A 239 -15.86 43.47 34.76
CA PRO A 239 -17.08 43.79 34.06
C PRO A 239 -17.79 44.95 34.78
N MET A 240 -18.02 46.05 34.06
CA MET A 240 -18.83 47.16 34.54
C MET A 240 -20.29 46.71 34.62
N TRP A 241 -20.80 46.49 35.83
CA TRP A 241 -22.22 46.26 36.04
C TRP A 241 -22.96 47.60 35.95
N GLU A 242 -23.48 47.94 34.78
CA GLU A 242 -24.44 49.02 34.67
C GLU A 242 -25.76 48.63 35.37
N LYS A 243 -26.31 49.56 36.17
CA LYS A 243 -27.65 49.38 36.73
C LYS A 243 -28.63 49.12 35.59
N ARG A 244 -29.38 48.02 35.67
CA ARG A 244 -30.51 47.74 34.78
C ARG A 244 -31.42 48.98 34.81
N ARG A 245 -31.53 49.68 33.68
CA ARG A 245 -32.44 50.83 33.55
C ARG A 245 -33.86 50.30 33.71
N GLU A 246 -34.51 50.64 34.82
CA GLU A 246 -35.95 50.53 34.95
C GLU A 246 -36.57 51.60 34.05
N GLY A 247 -37.22 51.16 32.97
CA GLY A 247 -38.11 52.02 32.20
C GLY A 247 -37.92 51.95 30.69
N GLY A 248 -38.95 51.42 30.01
CA GLY A 248 -39.39 51.88 28.70
C GLY A 248 -38.71 51.23 27.49
N GLY A 249 -39.47 50.40 26.78
CA GLY A 249 -39.03 49.78 25.53
C GLY A 249 -38.76 50.77 24.39
N GLY A 250 -38.05 50.27 23.38
CA GLY A 250 -38.00 50.88 22.05
C GLY A 250 -36.60 50.95 21.44
N GLY A 251 -36.40 50.18 20.36
CA GLY A 251 -35.58 50.62 19.23
C GLY A 251 -34.07 50.39 19.28
N GLY A 252 -33.62 49.17 19.03
CA GLY A 252 -32.22 48.89 18.70
C GLY A 252 -31.89 49.26 17.25
N TYR A 253 -31.44 50.49 17.01
CA TYR A 253 -30.73 50.90 15.80
C TYR A 253 -29.53 51.77 16.21
N GLN A 254 -28.30 51.29 16.00
CA GLN A 254 -27.08 52.09 15.75
C GLN A 254 -25.90 51.13 15.52
N ARG A 255 -25.47 50.93 14.27
CA ARG A 255 -24.51 51.76 13.50
C ARG A 255 -23.06 51.53 13.94
N TRP A 256 -22.41 50.58 13.27
CA TRP A 256 -20.96 50.36 13.31
C TRP A 256 -20.21 51.56 12.71
N GLY A 257 -19.33 52.16 13.50
CA GLY A 257 -18.50 53.30 13.15
C GLY A 257 -17.14 52.90 12.58
N LYS A 258 -16.78 53.54 11.46
CA LYS A 258 -15.46 53.57 10.82
C LYS A 258 -14.30 53.77 11.82
N ARG A 259 -13.25 52.95 11.72
CA ARG A 259 -11.96 53.21 12.34
C ARG A 259 -10.99 53.81 11.31
N GLY A 260 -10.66 55.08 11.52
CA GLY A 260 -9.78 55.88 10.67
C GLY A 260 -8.29 55.57 10.88
N LYS A 261 -7.53 55.77 9.79
CA LYS A 261 -6.06 55.84 9.75
C LYS A 261 -5.56 57.00 10.61
N LYS A 262 -4.43 56.81 11.30
CA LYS A 262 -3.47 57.88 11.59
C LYS A 262 -2.04 57.35 11.50
N LYS A 263 -1.29 57.96 10.57
CA LYS A 263 0.18 58.00 10.57
C LYS A 263 0.62 59.10 11.55
N LYS A 264 1.68 58.83 12.31
CA LYS A 264 2.83 59.72 12.46
C LYS A 264 4.05 58.82 12.55
#